data_AF-A0A9W9DGJ3-F1
#
_entry.id   AF-A0A9W9DGJ3-F1
#
_cell.length_a   1.000
_cell.length_b   1.000
_cell.length_c   1.000
_cell.angle_alpha   90.00
_cell.angle_beta   90.00
_cell.angle_gamma   90.00
#
_symmetry.space_group_name_H-M   'P 1'
#
loop_
_entity.id
_entity.type
_entity.pdbx_description
1 polymer ?
#
loop_
_entity_poly.entity_id
_entity_poly.type
_entity_poly.pdbx_seq_one_letter_code
_entity_poly.pdbx_strand_id
1 'polypeptide(L)' 'LNESDIPHRTKFAALMDQRFKLEYGKIIDEIRNSLGRLAITGDIWSRVNLEGYLAITITYLHQTASG' A
#
# COMPACT_ATOMS: atom_id res chain seq x y z
N LEU A 1 9.97 28.94 -8.26
CA LEU A 1 10.12 27.80 -7.34
C LEU A 1 11.39 28.07 -6.54
N ASN A 2 11.23 28.32 -5.25
CA ASN A 2 12.32 28.55 -4.30
C ASN A 2 12.68 27.22 -3.62
N GLU A 3 13.87 27.11 -3.05
CA GLU A 3 14.32 25.91 -2.33
C GLU A 3 13.38 25.52 -1.17
N SER A 4 12.71 26.51 -0.57
CA SER A 4 11.65 26.32 0.42
C SER A 4 10.39 25.62 -0.09
N ASP A 5 10.17 25.61 -1.42
CA ASP A 5 8.99 25.03 -2.06
C ASP A 5 9.15 23.51 -2.25
N ILE A 6 10.39 23.00 -2.21
CA ILE A 6 10.68 21.58 -2.38
C ILE A 6 10.77 20.91 -1.00
N PRO A 7 9.88 19.96 -0.67
CA PRO A 7 9.95 19.27 0.61
C PRO A 7 11.25 18.45 0.71
N HIS A 8 12.00 18.68 1.78
CA HIS A 8 13.15 17.84 2.11
C HIS A 8 12.74 16.39 2.32
N ARG A 9 13.68 15.43 2.16
CA ARG A 9 13.41 13.99 2.26
C ARG A 9 12.66 13.58 3.53
N THR A 10 12.92 14.25 4.65
CA THR A 10 12.26 14.00 5.95
C THR A 10 10.80 14.41 5.92
N LYS A 11 10.49 15.56 5.31
CA LYS A 11 9.12 16.03 5.09
C LYS A 11 8.39 15.10 4.12
N PHE A 12 9.05 14.66 3.05
CA PHE A 12 8.46 13.72 2.11
C PHE A 12 8.15 12.36 2.76
N ALA A 13 9.08 11.81 3.54
CA ALA A 13 8.86 10.57 4.28
C ALA A 13 7.69 10.69 5.27
N ALA A 14 7.58 11.82 5.99
CA ALA A 14 6.46 12.07 6.89
C ALA A 14 5.12 12.14 6.15
N LEU A 15 5.08 12.81 4.99
CA LEU A 15 3.87 12.88 4.15
C LEU A 15 3.49 11.50 3.59
N MET A 16 4.46 10.68 3.19
CA MET A 16 4.23 9.32 2.72
C MET A 16 3.66 8.43 3.82
N ASP A 17 4.22 8.48 5.03
CA ASP A 17 3.71 7.71 6.18
C ASP A 17 2.28 8.14 6.57
N GLN A 18 2.03 9.45 6.62
CA GLN A 18 0.70 9.98 6.90
C GLN A 18 -0.32 9.50 5.86
N ARG A 19 0.03 9.57 4.57
CA ARG A 19 -0.85 9.13 3.49
C ARG A 19 -1.04 7.62 3.52
N PHE A 20 0.01 6.85 3.78
CA PHE A 20 -0.06 5.40 3.89
C PHE A 20 -1.05 4.97 4.97
N LYS A 21 -0.97 5.54 6.18
CA LYS A 21 -1.89 5.22 7.28
C LYS A 21 -3.36 5.49 6.92
N LEU A 22 -3.62 6.60 6.24
CA LEU A 22 -4.97 6.95 5.80
C LEU A 22 -5.52 5.95 4.79
N GLU A 23 -4.76 5.64 3.74
CA GLU A 23 -5.21 4.71 2.69
C GLU A 23 -5.27 3.27 3.20
N TYR A 24 -4.35 2.86 4.08
CA TYR A 24 -4.39 1.56 4.74
C TYR A 24 -5.71 1.36 5.50
N GLY A 25 -6.15 2.36 6.27
CA GLY A 25 -7.43 2.30 6.98
C GLY A 25 -8.61 2.04 6.02
N LYS A 26 -8.66 2.78 4.91
CA LYS A 26 -9.70 2.60 3.88
C LYS A 26 -9.66 1.21 3.26
N ILE A 27 -8.48 0.73 2.87
CA ILE A 27 -8.32 -0.60 2.27
C ILE A 27 -8.77 -1.69 3.24
N ILE A 28 -8.44 -1.57 4.54
CA ILE A 28 -8.90 -2.53 5.55
C ILE A 28 -10.42 -2.53 5.67
N ASP A 29 -11.05 -1.36 5.64
CA ASP A 29 -12.50 -1.25 5.68
C ASP A 29 -13.14 -1.80 4.40
N GLU A 30 -12.54 -1.58 3.22
CA GLU A 30 -13.00 -2.18 1.97
C GLU A 30 -12.88 -3.70 1.96
N ILE A 31 -11.74 -4.25 2.43
CA ILE A 31 -11.51 -5.70 2.53
C ILE A 31 -12.54 -6.34 3.46
N ARG A 32 -12.82 -5.72 4.62
CA ARG A 32 -13.83 -6.20 5.57
C ARG A 32 -15.24 -6.23 4.97
N ASN A 33 -15.54 -5.30 4.07
CA ASN A 33 -16.83 -5.18 3.40
C ASN A 33 -16.87 -5.87 2.02
N SER A 34 -15.81 -6.58 1.63
CA SER A 34 -15.80 -7.32 0.37
C SER A 34 -16.88 -8.40 0.38
N LEU A 35 -17.56 -8.60 -0.76
CA LEU A 35 -18.67 -9.56 -0.93
C LEU A 35 -18.23 -11.04 -0.84
N GLY A 36 -17.00 -11.30 -0.39
CA GLY A 36 -16.38 -12.62 -0.29
C GLY A 36 -15.23 -12.83 -1.27
N ARG A 37 -14.48 -13.92 -1.01
CA ARG A 37 -13.22 -14.37 -1.65
C ARG A 37 -12.12 -13.31 -1.69
N LEU A 38 -11.25 -13.39 -0.68
CA LEU A 38 -9.94 -12.77 -0.72
C LEU A 38 -8.94 -13.75 -1.35
N ALA A 39 -8.14 -13.27 -2.30
CA ALA A 39 -6.96 -13.98 -2.77
C ALA A 39 -5.72 -13.30 -2.21
N ILE A 40 -4.75 -14.10 -1.73
CA ILE A 40 -3.48 -13.59 -1.23
C ILE A 40 -2.39 -14.27 -2.05
N THR A 41 -1.50 -13.47 -2.63
CA THR A 41 -0.31 -13.96 -3.32
C THR A 41 0.93 -13.52 -2.56
N GLY A 42 1.84 -14.47 -2.37
CA GLY A 42 3.18 -14.22 -1.84
C GLY A 42 4.19 -14.40 -2.96
N ASP A 43 4.98 -13.38 -3.24
CA ASP A 43 6.13 -13.47 -4.14
C ASP A 43 7.40 -13.45 -3.29
N ILE A 44 8.24 -14.47 -3.45
CA ILE A 44 9.48 -14.65 -2.69
C ILE A 44 10.63 -14.73 -3.68
N TRP A 45 11.61 -13.86 -3.49
CA TRP A 45 12.82 -13.86 -4.31
C TRP A 45 14.02 -13.45 -3.48
N SER A 46 15.21 -13.78 -3.97
CA SER A 46 16.46 -13.30 -3.40
C SER A 46 17.23 -12.47 -4.43
N ARG A 47 18.00 -11.49 -3.97
CA ARG A 47 18.99 -10.79 -4.81
C ARG A 47 20.30 -11.59 -4.89
N VAL A 48 21.19 -11.17 -5.78
CA VAL A 48 22.52 -11.79 -5.98
C VAL A 48 23.36 -11.79 -4.70
N ASN A 49 23.15 -10.81 -3.82
CA ASN A 49 23.78 -10.72 -2.50
C ASN A 49 23.16 -11.66 -1.44
N LEU A 50 22.30 -12.60 -1.84
CA LEU A 50 21.57 -13.54 -0.98
C LEU A 50 20.60 -12.87 0.02
N GLU A 51 20.24 -11.61 -0.21
CA GLU A 51 19.20 -10.94 0.56
C GLU A 51 17.82 -11.40 0.07
N GLY A 52 17.01 -11.95 0.97
CA GLY A 52 15.67 -12.44 0.69
C GLY A 52 14.59 -11.37 0.84
N TYR A 53 13.59 -11.42 -0.02
CA TYR A 53 12.43 -10.54 -0.02
C TYR A 53 11.13 -11.37 -0.06
N LEU A 54 10.08 -10.82 0.56
CA LEU A 54 8.73 -11.33 0.48
C LEU A 54 7.80 -10.14 0.17
N ALA A 55 7.11 -10.18 -0.95
CA ALA A 55 5.97 -9.32 -1.22
C ALA A 55 4.67 -10.09 -0.96
N ILE A 56 3.74 -9.46 -0.24
CA ILE A 56 2.39 -9.98 -0.04
C ILE A 56 1.43 -9.03 -0.76
N THR A 57 0.59 -9.58 -1.63
CA THR A 57 -0.48 -8.85 -2.31
C THR A 57 -1.82 -9.47 -1.97
N ILE A 58 -2.80 -8.62 -1.63
CA ILE A 58 -4.18 -9.03 -1.37
C ILE A 58 -5.03 -8.54 -2.53
N THR A 59 -5.82 -9.43 -3.13
CA THR A 59 -6.78 -9.13 -4.18
C THR A 59 -8.19 -9.42 -3.68
N TYR A 60 -9.11 -8.47 -3.84
CA TYR A 60 -10.48 -8.54 -3.36
C TYR A 60 -11.44 -7.88 -4.35
N LEU A 61 -12.72 -8.24 -4.27
CA LEU A 61 -13.79 -7.58 -5.02
C LEU A 61 -14.39 -6.45 -4.15
N HIS A 62 -14.54 -5.28 -4.76
CA HIS A 62 -15.17 -4.12 -4.14
C HIS A 62 -16.40 -3.73 -4.96
N GLN A 63 -17.58 -3.73 -4.34
CA GLN A 63 -18.81 -3.27 -4.97
C GLN A 63 -18.92 -1.76 -4.83
N THR A 64 -19.05 -1.07 -5.95
CA THR A 64 -19.29 0.37 -5.97
C THR A 64 -20.78 0.66 -6.09
N ALA A 65 -21.23 1.85 -5.69
CA ALA A 65 -22.64 2.25 -5.73
C ALA A 65 -23.28 2.19 -7.14
N SER A 66 -22.45 2.11 -8.18
CA SER A 66 -22.85 2.00 -9.59
C SER A 66 -23.11 0.57 -10.09
N GLY A 67 -22.91 -0.45 -9.24
CA GLY A 67 -22.94 -1.86 -9.64
C GLY A 67 -21.56 -2.39 -9.97
#